data_AF-E1ZTU1-F1
#
_entry.id   AF-E1ZTU1-F1
#
_cell.length_a   1.000
_cell.length_b   1.000
_cell.length_c   1.000
_cell.angle_alpha   90.00
_cell.angle_beta   90.00
_cell.angle_gamma   90.00
#
_symmetry.space_group_name_H-M   'P 1'
#
loop_
_entity.id
_entity.type
_entity.pdbx_description
1 polymer ?
#
loop_
_entity_poly.entity_id
_entity_poly.type
_entity_poly.pdbx_seq_one_letter_code
_entity_poly.pdbx_strand_id
1 'polypeptide(L)'
;MLDRQQSGRGDSFRGPRGGPPPGRPPFDNRVDAPIRAMNRVGSNDFLGPGGQQSFRPGGRPGPQRGGDRAGSAAAGPQERQSSGRQQGPPAPPARGERAPEPAAAAEPEPEPEPEPEPASVDGLSEDEVRTKAKALLAELYNTKDVKEGIICIKELVDLGADVPLLYEVMMTTSLETKGTDWDMLAALLRSCAEESVLQSADLERGARQLLDNLDDLSVDVPKAPVQVGAILGELVASGSADLRALLEHIRTADANPDEIQDGEDTMLVGGGGAAKTVGSLLQKLAELKGEEAAHEAWQATGEQLAAFLPQADREDEAAVKSLAEKFGLLSIAC
;
A
#
# COMPACT_ATOMS: atom_id res chain seq x y z
N MET A 1 -53.87 -26.33 -81.52
CA MET A 1 -55.33 -26.43 -81.69
C MET A 1 -55.96 -25.93 -80.40
N LEU A 2 -57.06 -25.15 -80.46
CA LEU A 2 -57.98 -24.80 -79.35
C LEU A 2 -57.34 -23.90 -78.25
N ASP A 3 -57.89 -22.72 -77.91
CA ASP A 3 -59.11 -22.42 -77.12
C ASP A 3 -58.92 -22.68 -75.60
N ARG A 4 -59.32 -21.83 -74.64
CA ARG A 4 -59.96 -20.48 -74.66
C ARG A 4 -59.91 -19.84 -73.24
N GLN A 5 -60.21 -18.53 -73.13
CA GLN A 5 -61.03 -17.80 -72.10
C GLN A 5 -61.18 -18.33 -70.63
N GLN A 6 -61.33 -17.53 -69.55
CA GLN A 6 -61.22 -16.07 -69.30
C GLN A 6 -61.35 -15.75 -67.78
N SER A 7 -61.08 -14.50 -67.37
CA SER A 7 -61.45 -13.84 -66.09
C SER A 7 -60.76 -14.30 -64.77
N GLY A 8 -60.57 -13.42 -63.76
CA GLY A 8 -60.66 -11.95 -63.76
C GLY A 8 -60.74 -11.28 -62.38
N ARG A 9 -60.22 -10.04 -62.27
CA ARG A 9 -60.16 -9.15 -61.07
C ARG A 9 -59.17 -9.61 -59.98
N GLY A 10 -58.51 -8.73 -59.22
CA GLY A 10 -58.50 -7.26 -59.26
C GLY A 10 -57.45 -6.63 -58.32
N ASP A 11 -57.41 -5.30 -58.31
CA ASP A 11 -56.69 -4.36 -57.44
C ASP A 11 -55.18 -4.52 -57.14
N SER A 12 -54.43 -3.63 -57.80
CA SER A 12 -53.14 -3.12 -57.36
C SER A 12 -53.24 -2.17 -56.17
N PHE A 13 -52.26 -2.16 -55.26
CA PHE A 13 -51.86 -0.91 -54.59
C PHE A 13 -50.36 -0.81 -54.30
N ARG A 14 -49.88 0.43 -54.13
CA ARG A 14 -48.46 0.75 -53.88
C ARG A 14 -48.11 0.64 -52.40
N GLY A 15 -46.95 0.06 -52.09
CA GLY A 15 -46.27 0.31 -50.81
C GLY A 15 -45.60 1.70 -50.83
N PRO A 16 -45.86 2.60 -49.86
CA PRO A 16 -45.21 3.90 -49.78
C PRO A 16 -43.87 3.85 -49.02
N ARG A 17 -43.08 4.91 -49.18
CA ARG A 17 -41.71 5.07 -48.62
C ARG A 17 -41.72 5.44 -47.13
N GLY A 18 -40.72 4.93 -46.41
CA GLY A 18 -39.92 5.64 -45.39
C GLY A 18 -40.61 6.46 -44.29
N GLY A 19 -40.51 5.97 -43.05
CA GLY A 19 -40.64 6.76 -41.82
C GLY A 19 -39.35 6.74 -40.99
N PRO A 20 -39.09 7.74 -40.12
CA PRO A 20 -37.92 7.77 -39.24
C PRO A 20 -38.04 6.74 -38.09
N PRO A 21 -36.91 6.35 -37.47
CA PRO A 21 -36.91 5.35 -36.39
C PRO A 21 -37.58 5.86 -35.11
N PRO A 22 -38.18 4.98 -34.28
CA PRO A 22 -38.82 5.36 -33.03
C PRO A 22 -37.81 5.84 -31.98
N GLY A 23 -38.18 6.87 -31.22
CA GLY A 23 -37.36 7.42 -30.14
C GLY A 23 -37.27 6.50 -28.91
N ARG A 24 -36.21 6.67 -28.12
CA ARG A 24 -36.05 5.99 -26.82
C ARG A 24 -37.16 6.41 -25.84
N PRO A 25 -37.67 5.51 -24.98
CA PRO A 25 -38.52 5.91 -23.87
C PRO A 25 -37.73 6.72 -22.83
N PRO A 26 -38.33 7.70 -22.16
CA PRO A 26 -37.71 8.38 -21.03
C PRO A 26 -37.73 7.47 -19.79
N PHE A 27 -36.56 7.23 -19.20
CA PHE A 27 -36.47 6.64 -17.87
C PHE A 27 -36.74 7.72 -16.81
N ASP A 28 -38.00 7.85 -16.41
CA ASP A 28 -38.44 8.75 -15.34
C ASP A 28 -38.12 8.14 -13.96
N ASN A 29 -36.83 8.15 -13.60
CA ASN A 29 -36.35 7.70 -12.28
C ASN A 29 -36.66 8.76 -11.19
N ARG A 30 -37.93 9.16 -11.07
CA ARG A 30 -38.47 9.87 -9.91
C ARG A 30 -38.40 8.96 -8.69
N VAL A 31 -37.41 9.22 -7.83
CA VAL A 31 -37.39 8.66 -6.48
C VAL A 31 -38.35 9.50 -5.63
N ASP A 32 -39.56 8.97 -5.37
CA ASP A 32 -40.53 9.55 -4.43
C ASP A 32 -40.05 9.40 -2.97
N ALA A 33 -38.98 10.14 -2.64
CA ALA A 33 -38.50 10.31 -1.28
C ALA A 33 -39.26 11.46 -0.59
N PRO A 34 -39.87 11.25 0.60
CA PRO A 34 -40.57 12.31 1.30
C PRO A 34 -39.57 13.40 1.75
N ILE A 35 -39.71 14.60 1.18
CA ILE A 35 -38.85 15.75 1.48
C ILE A 35 -39.03 16.15 2.95
N ARG A 36 -38.10 15.71 3.81
CA ARG A 36 -38.05 16.11 5.22
C ARG A 36 -37.48 17.52 5.31
N ALA A 37 -38.37 18.50 5.47
CA ALA A 37 -37.99 19.91 5.53
C ALA A 37 -36.96 20.18 6.64
N MET A 38 -35.80 20.72 6.28
CA MET A 38 -34.82 21.20 7.24
C MET A 38 -35.29 22.51 7.87
N ASN A 39 -35.79 22.44 9.11
CA ASN A 39 -35.96 23.63 9.94
C ASN A 39 -34.60 24.25 10.23
N ARG A 40 -34.29 25.39 9.61
CA ARG A 40 -33.17 26.25 10.02
C ARG A 40 -33.51 26.87 11.38
N VAL A 41 -33.11 26.21 12.46
CA VAL A 41 -33.08 26.84 13.79
C VAL A 41 -31.87 27.78 13.82
N GLY A 42 -32.11 29.08 13.65
CA GLY A 42 -31.13 30.09 14.03
C GLY A 42 -31.02 30.12 15.55
N SER A 43 -29.83 29.88 16.09
CA SER A 43 -29.55 30.01 17.52
C SER A 43 -28.58 31.16 17.74
N ASN A 44 -29.12 32.30 18.18
CA ASN A 44 -28.35 33.43 18.67
C ASN A 44 -28.16 33.25 20.19
N ASP A 45 -27.02 33.73 20.69
CA ASP A 45 -26.78 34.19 22.05
C ASP A 45 -27.11 33.25 23.23
N PHE A 46 -26.08 32.59 23.76
CA PHE A 46 -25.97 32.38 25.21
C PHE A 46 -24.66 32.95 25.74
N LEU A 47 -24.74 33.90 26.67
CA LEU A 47 -23.61 34.63 27.24
C LEU A 47 -23.00 33.88 28.42
N GLY A 48 -21.76 33.42 28.27
CA GLY A 48 -20.89 33.00 29.39
C GLY A 48 -20.11 34.20 29.96
N PRO A 49 -20.06 34.41 31.29
CA PRO A 49 -19.35 35.54 31.88
C PRO A 49 -17.84 35.25 32.04
N GLY A 50 -17.03 35.72 31.09
CA GLY A 50 -15.56 35.65 31.16
C GLY A 50 -14.91 36.67 30.22
N GLY A 51 -14.20 37.66 30.77
CA GLY A 51 -13.74 38.82 30.02
C GLY A 51 -12.31 38.72 29.48
N GLN A 52 -12.12 39.23 28.27
CA GLN A 52 -10.87 39.80 27.73
C GLN A 52 -9.62 38.90 27.64
N GLN A 53 -9.26 38.51 26.42
CA GLN A 53 -8.19 39.22 25.70
C GLN A 53 -8.18 38.88 24.20
N SER A 54 -7.97 39.89 23.35
CA SER A 54 -7.97 39.76 21.90
C SER A 54 -6.56 39.91 21.33
N PHE A 55 -6.05 38.84 20.72
CA PHE A 55 -4.77 38.87 20.00
C PHE A 55 -4.87 39.72 18.73
N ARG A 56 -3.80 40.45 18.40
CA ARG A 56 -3.55 41.05 17.08
C ARG A 56 -2.11 40.74 16.62
N PRO A 57 -1.87 40.55 15.31
CA PRO A 57 -0.59 40.04 14.81
C PRO A 57 0.41 41.14 14.42
N GLY A 58 1.71 40.79 14.46
CA GLY A 58 2.80 41.47 13.75
C GLY A 58 3.54 42.59 14.50
N GLY A 59 4.83 42.38 14.83
CA GLY A 59 5.70 43.44 15.37
C GLY A 59 7.07 43.01 15.91
N ARG A 60 8.14 43.26 15.15
CA ARG A 60 9.58 43.31 15.52
C ARG A 60 10.22 44.44 14.64
N PRO A 61 11.44 44.97 14.92
CA PRO A 61 12.48 44.57 15.89
C PRO A 61 13.06 45.73 16.77
N GLY A 62 14.10 45.47 17.58
CA GLY A 62 14.95 46.50 18.23
C GLY A 62 16.13 45.92 19.06
N PRO A 63 17.33 46.57 19.21
CA PRO A 63 18.58 45.83 19.53
C PRO A 63 19.56 46.41 20.61
N GLN A 64 20.50 45.53 21.02
CA GLN A 64 21.92 45.74 21.45
C GLN A 64 22.36 46.65 22.63
N ARG A 65 23.01 46.02 23.64
CA ARG A 65 24.15 46.52 24.47
C ARG A 65 24.66 45.39 25.40
N GLY A 66 25.94 45.21 25.77
CA GLY A 66 27.20 45.80 25.27
C GLY A 66 28.23 46.13 26.37
N GLY A 67 29.34 45.38 26.49
CA GLY A 67 30.48 45.61 27.42
C GLY A 67 30.29 45.00 28.83
N ASP A 68 31.33 44.71 29.63
CA ASP A 68 32.79 44.82 29.41
C ASP A 68 33.64 43.85 30.30
N ARG A 69 34.98 43.98 30.27
CA ARG A 69 35.98 42.93 30.63
C ARG A 69 36.53 42.88 32.08
N ALA A 70 37.21 41.77 32.36
CA ALA A 70 37.91 41.34 33.58
C ALA A 70 39.05 42.23 34.12
N GLY A 71 39.46 41.95 35.36
CA GLY A 71 40.69 42.41 36.04
C GLY A 71 41.21 41.33 37.02
N SER A 72 42.46 41.43 37.53
CA SER A 72 43.13 40.32 38.23
C SER A 72 44.01 40.70 39.43
N ALA A 73 44.28 39.69 40.27
CA ALA A 73 45.53 39.40 40.99
C ALA A 73 45.69 39.68 42.51
N ALA A 74 46.33 38.68 43.15
CA ALA A 74 47.31 38.71 44.25
C ALA A 74 46.91 39.01 45.72
N ALA A 75 46.90 37.95 46.55
CA ALA A 75 47.68 37.83 47.80
C ALA A 75 47.70 36.36 48.32
N GLY A 76 48.68 36.01 49.17
CA GLY A 76 48.79 34.76 49.95
C GLY A 76 49.51 35.06 51.29
N PRO A 77 50.20 34.12 52.00
CA PRO A 77 50.35 32.66 51.78
C PRO A 77 50.26 31.83 53.10
N GLN A 78 50.88 30.62 53.13
CA GLN A 78 51.26 29.78 54.31
C GLN A 78 50.13 29.05 55.10
N GLU A 79 50.35 27.89 55.75
CA GLU A 79 51.57 27.05 55.93
C GLU A 79 51.28 25.51 55.86
N ARG A 80 52.24 24.67 56.29
CA ARG A 80 52.40 23.21 56.12
C ARG A 80 51.95 22.45 57.38
N GLN A 81 51.71 21.13 57.33
CA GLN A 81 52.62 20.02 57.72
C GLN A 81 51.81 18.69 57.66
N SER A 82 52.33 17.46 57.52
CA SER A 82 53.67 16.92 57.19
C SER A 82 53.57 15.40 56.82
N SER A 83 54.69 14.80 56.37
CA SER A 83 55.02 13.35 56.17
C SER A 83 54.19 12.23 56.85
N GLY A 84 54.11 10.99 56.33
CA GLY A 84 55.08 10.30 55.43
C GLY A 84 54.57 9.03 54.71
N ARG A 85 55.46 8.07 54.38
CA ARG A 85 55.36 7.14 53.22
C ARG A 85 55.85 5.70 53.51
N GLN A 86 55.42 4.72 52.67
CA GLN A 86 55.93 3.33 52.46
C GLN A 86 55.21 2.22 53.27
N GLN A 87 55.14 0.92 52.90
CA GLN A 87 55.08 0.12 51.64
C GLN A 87 55.08 -1.39 52.04
N GLY A 88 54.45 -2.32 51.30
CA GLY A 88 54.79 -3.77 51.35
C GLY A 88 53.65 -4.81 51.61
N PRO A 89 53.61 -5.97 50.89
CA PRO A 89 52.73 -7.15 51.11
C PRO A 89 53.52 -8.34 51.76
N PRO A 90 53.08 -9.65 51.84
CA PRO A 90 51.87 -10.35 51.36
C PRO A 90 51.19 -11.34 52.38
N ALA A 91 50.33 -12.27 51.90
CA ALA A 91 49.59 -13.36 52.61
C ALA A 91 50.34 -14.73 52.58
N PRO A 92 49.80 -15.96 52.89
CA PRO A 92 48.46 -16.49 53.32
C PRO A 92 48.59 -17.43 54.58
N PRO A 93 47.96 -18.64 54.80
CA PRO A 93 46.72 -19.35 54.33
C PRO A 93 45.86 -20.11 55.42
N ALA A 94 44.79 -20.83 54.98
CA ALA A 94 44.18 -22.09 55.54
C ALA A 94 43.43 -22.08 56.92
N ARG A 95 42.54 -23.04 57.30
CA ARG A 95 41.62 -24.02 56.62
C ARG A 95 40.68 -24.71 57.66
N GLY A 96 39.41 -25.00 57.32
CA GLY A 96 38.44 -25.88 58.04
C GLY A 96 36.98 -25.52 57.66
N GLU A 97 36.08 -26.41 57.19
CA GLU A 97 35.35 -27.52 57.87
C GLU A 97 34.39 -27.06 58.99
N ARG A 98 33.10 -27.42 59.06
CA ARG A 98 32.18 -28.22 58.19
C ARG A 98 30.69 -27.95 58.61
N ALA A 99 29.72 -28.10 57.71
CA ALA A 99 28.26 -27.91 57.97
C ALA A 99 27.61 -29.10 58.74
N PRO A 100 26.37 -29.02 59.31
CA PRO A 100 25.12 -28.75 58.58
C PRO A 100 23.99 -27.93 59.30
N GLU A 101 22.85 -27.86 58.60
CA GLU A 101 21.51 -27.26 58.80
C GLU A 101 20.68 -27.68 60.06
N PRO A 102 19.49 -27.07 60.39
CA PRO A 102 18.35 -26.84 59.47
C PRO A 102 17.44 -25.58 59.61
N ALA A 103 16.91 -25.18 58.44
CA ALA A 103 15.58 -24.63 58.10
C ALA A 103 14.67 -23.89 59.12
N ALA A 104 14.26 -22.66 58.75
CA ALA A 104 12.91 -22.14 58.95
C ALA A 104 12.60 -20.97 57.97
N ALA A 105 11.38 -20.95 57.41
CA ALA A 105 10.68 -19.85 56.72
C ALA A 105 11.45 -19.00 55.66
N ALA A 106 11.01 -19.08 54.40
CA ALA A 106 11.33 -18.09 53.37
C ALA A 106 10.34 -16.91 53.41
N GLU A 107 10.84 -15.70 53.19
CA GLU A 107 10.04 -14.56 52.73
C GLU A 107 10.02 -14.58 51.18
N PRO A 108 8.94 -14.13 50.52
CA PRO A 108 8.85 -14.17 49.06
C PRO A 108 9.80 -13.16 48.41
N GLU A 109 10.47 -13.58 47.33
CA GLU A 109 11.18 -12.67 46.43
C GLU A 109 10.19 -11.73 45.73
N PRO A 110 10.56 -10.46 45.44
CA PRO A 110 9.71 -9.56 44.68
C PRO A 110 9.52 -10.08 43.25
N GLU A 111 8.28 -10.02 42.75
CA GLU A 111 7.99 -10.25 41.33
C GLU A 111 8.78 -9.23 40.48
N PRO A 112 9.38 -9.64 39.35
CA PRO A 112 10.10 -8.71 38.49
C PRO A 112 9.12 -7.70 37.88
N GLU A 113 9.36 -6.42 38.11
CA GLU A 113 8.71 -5.36 37.34
C GLU A 113 9.02 -5.57 35.85
N PRO A 114 8.05 -5.35 34.94
CA PRO A 114 8.28 -5.57 33.52
C PRO A 114 9.40 -4.67 33.02
N GLU A 115 10.44 -5.27 32.41
CA GLU A 115 11.54 -4.52 31.82
C GLU A 115 10.99 -3.55 30.77
N PRO A 116 11.40 -2.26 30.78
CA PRO A 116 10.96 -1.32 29.76
C PRO A 116 11.47 -1.78 28.39
N GLU A 117 10.57 -1.85 27.41
CA GLU A 117 10.91 -2.23 26.05
C GLU A 117 12.08 -1.39 25.50
N PRO A 118 12.99 -1.98 24.69
CA PRO A 118 14.23 -1.32 24.27
C PRO A 118 13.95 -0.13 23.35
N ALA A 119 13.85 1.05 23.95
CA ALA A 119 13.53 2.32 23.29
C ALA A 119 14.69 2.83 22.42
N SER A 120 14.86 2.24 21.24
CA SER A 120 15.66 2.79 20.14
C SER A 120 15.25 2.22 18.78
N VAL A 121 14.18 2.77 18.19
CA VAL A 121 14.01 2.80 16.72
C VAL A 121 13.88 4.26 16.30
N ASP A 122 14.89 4.78 15.60
CA ASP A 122 14.84 6.10 14.95
C ASP A 122 14.05 5.95 13.63
N GLY A 123 12.74 5.86 13.73
CA GLY A 123 11.81 5.66 12.60
C GLY A 123 10.35 5.80 13.02
N LEU A 124 9.43 5.69 12.06
CA LEU A 124 7.99 5.78 12.32
C LEU A 124 7.42 4.42 12.76
N SER A 125 6.50 4.45 13.72
CA SER A 125 5.73 3.26 14.11
C SER A 125 4.76 2.82 13.00
N GLU A 126 4.38 1.53 12.99
CA GLU A 126 3.44 1.01 11.97
C GLU A 126 2.15 1.81 11.91
N ASP A 127 1.54 2.14 13.05
CA ASP A 127 0.30 2.91 13.12
C ASP A 127 0.46 4.33 12.58
N GLU A 128 1.63 4.94 12.72
CA GLU A 128 1.94 6.23 12.10
C GLU A 128 2.09 6.12 10.58
N VAL A 129 2.77 5.10 10.07
CA VAL A 129 2.87 4.83 8.63
C VAL A 129 1.47 4.57 8.07
N ARG A 130 0.70 3.67 8.71
CA ARG A 130 -0.69 3.33 8.36
C ARG A 130 -1.59 4.59 8.34
N THR A 131 -1.45 5.47 9.33
CA THR A 131 -2.24 6.72 9.41
C THR A 131 -1.82 7.76 8.37
N LYS A 132 -0.51 8.02 8.22
CA LYS A 132 0.02 9.05 7.31
C LYS A 132 -0.17 8.66 5.84
N ALA A 133 -0.01 7.39 5.49
CA ALA A 133 -0.30 6.87 4.15
C ALA A 133 -1.77 7.08 3.73
N LYS A 134 -2.71 6.83 4.65
CA LYS A 134 -4.16 7.05 4.41
C LYS A 134 -4.50 8.54 4.23
N ALA A 135 -3.83 9.44 4.97
CA ALA A 135 -3.95 10.89 4.76
C ALA A 135 -3.38 11.32 3.40
N LEU A 136 -2.19 10.86 3.05
CA LEU A 136 -1.50 11.14 1.78
C LEU A 136 -2.36 10.77 0.57
N LEU A 137 -2.99 9.58 0.57
CA LEU A 137 -3.90 9.17 -0.50
C LEU A 137 -5.17 10.02 -0.57
N ALA A 138 -5.76 10.39 0.58
CA ALA A 138 -6.93 11.26 0.61
C ALA A 138 -6.61 12.65 0.02
N GLU A 139 -5.41 13.19 0.29
CA GLU A 139 -4.94 14.45 -0.26
C GLU A 139 -4.59 14.33 -1.75
N LEU A 140 -3.87 13.29 -2.17
CA LEU A 140 -3.58 12.98 -3.58
C LEU A 140 -4.87 12.94 -4.43
N TYR A 141 -5.86 12.16 -4.01
CA TYR A 141 -7.10 11.99 -4.78
C TYR A 141 -8.01 13.23 -4.75
N ASN A 142 -7.86 14.13 -3.77
CA ASN A 142 -8.60 15.38 -3.68
C ASN A 142 -7.93 16.55 -4.43
N THR A 143 -6.60 16.69 -4.33
CA THR A 143 -5.81 17.76 -4.99
C THR A 143 -5.51 17.44 -6.44
N LYS A 144 -5.38 16.15 -6.77
CA LYS A 144 -4.88 15.63 -8.06
C LYS A 144 -3.44 16.05 -8.39
N ASP A 145 -2.63 16.41 -7.38
CA ASP A 145 -1.22 16.74 -7.55
C ASP A 145 -0.31 15.56 -7.16
N VAL A 146 0.25 14.89 -8.17
CA VAL A 146 1.21 13.79 -7.98
C VAL A 146 2.53 14.30 -7.39
N LYS A 147 2.93 15.55 -7.63
CA LYS A 147 4.22 16.08 -7.15
C LYS A 147 4.21 16.31 -5.65
N GLU A 148 3.11 16.82 -5.12
CA GLU A 148 2.92 16.91 -3.68
C GLU A 148 2.93 15.49 -3.07
N GLY A 149 2.28 14.52 -3.72
CA GLY A 149 2.36 13.10 -3.35
C GLY A 149 3.79 12.56 -3.26
N ILE A 150 4.66 12.87 -4.23
CA ILE A 150 6.09 12.46 -4.21
C ILE A 150 6.81 13.10 -3.02
N ILE A 151 6.56 14.39 -2.76
CA ILE A 151 7.14 15.11 -1.61
C ILE A 151 6.68 14.47 -0.29
N CYS A 152 5.39 14.20 -0.13
CA CYS A 152 4.86 13.56 1.07
C CYS A 152 5.40 12.13 1.26
N ILE A 153 5.52 11.31 0.20
CA ILE A 153 6.16 9.99 0.30
C ILE A 153 7.61 10.15 0.75
N LYS A 154 8.34 11.10 0.16
CA LYS A 154 9.73 11.36 0.55
C LYS A 154 9.85 11.78 2.01
N GLU A 155 8.99 12.67 2.51
CA GLU A 155 9.00 13.07 3.92
C GLU A 155 8.73 11.89 4.86
N LEU A 156 7.89 10.91 4.46
CA LEU A 156 7.71 9.68 5.24
C LEU A 156 8.94 8.78 5.24
N VAL A 157 9.65 8.66 4.11
CA VAL A 157 10.89 7.88 4.00
C VAL A 157 12.04 8.55 4.76
N ASP A 158 12.20 9.88 4.63
CA ASP A 158 13.19 10.67 5.37
C ASP A 158 12.92 10.67 6.90
N LEU A 159 11.69 10.36 7.33
CA LEU A 159 11.31 10.11 8.73
C LEU A 159 11.42 8.63 9.18
N GLY A 160 11.85 7.73 8.29
CA GLY A 160 12.04 6.31 8.60
C GLY A 160 10.75 5.48 8.62
N ALA A 161 9.85 5.69 7.66
CA ALA A 161 8.76 4.74 7.36
C ALA A 161 9.31 3.45 6.69
N ASP A 162 8.82 2.27 7.07
CA ASP A 162 9.04 1.05 6.28
C ASP A 162 8.25 1.14 4.95
N VAL A 163 8.99 1.09 3.84
CA VAL A 163 8.45 1.31 2.49
C VAL A 163 7.50 0.19 2.03
N PRO A 164 7.75 -1.10 2.28
CA PRO A 164 6.79 -2.15 2.01
C PRO A 164 5.46 -1.96 2.73
N LEU A 165 5.47 -1.63 4.03
CA LEU A 165 4.25 -1.31 4.76
C LEU A 165 3.54 -0.08 4.17
N LEU A 166 4.28 0.96 3.80
CA LEU A 166 3.72 2.13 3.10
C LEU A 166 3.04 1.72 1.79
N TYR A 167 3.66 0.84 0.99
CA TYR A 167 3.10 0.30 -0.24
C TYR A 167 1.85 -0.57 0.00
N GLU A 168 1.90 -1.51 0.95
CA GLU A 168 0.78 -2.36 1.37
C GLU A 168 -0.43 -1.51 1.77
N VAL A 169 -0.22 -0.53 2.65
CA VAL A 169 -1.29 0.37 3.11
C VAL A 169 -1.83 1.23 1.97
N MET A 170 -0.96 1.75 1.10
CA MET A 170 -1.42 2.52 -0.05
C MET A 170 -2.31 1.67 -0.97
N MET A 171 -1.87 0.44 -1.28
CA MET A 171 -2.62 -0.45 -2.17
C MET A 171 -3.93 -0.94 -1.55
N THR A 172 -3.93 -1.40 -0.30
CA THR A 172 -5.15 -1.85 0.40
C THR A 172 -6.17 -0.73 0.58
N THR A 173 -5.75 0.46 1.03
CA THR A 173 -6.62 1.65 1.14
C THR A 173 -7.25 2.01 -0.21
N SER A 174 -6.49 1.87 -1.29
CA SER A 174 -6.96 2.15 -2.65
C SER A 174 -7.88 1.07 -3.22
N LEU A 175 -7.78 -0.19 -2.77
CA LEU A 175 -8.76 -1.26 -3.04
C LEU A 175 -10.09 -1.02 -2.30
N GLU A 176 -10.04 -0.60 -1.03
CA GLU A 176 -11.22 -0.25 -0.22
C GLU A 176 -11.96 0.99 -0.76
N THR A 177 -11.21 1.94 -1.34
CA THR A 177 -11.72 3.25 -1.76
C THR A 177 -12.57 3.16 -3.04
N LYS A 178 -13.78 3.71 -2.98
CA LYS A 178 -14.72 3.72 -4.12
C LYS A 178 -14.40 4.85 -5.08
N GLY A 179 -14.06 4.47 -6.32
CA GLY A 179 -13.71 5.43 -7.38
C GLY A 179 -12.24 5.86 -7.38
N THR A 180 -11.37 5.06 -6.74
CA THR A 180 -9.90 5.19 -6.79
C THR A 180 -9.39 5.45 -8.20
N ASP A 181 -8.49 6.42 -8.28
CA ASP A 181 -7.78 6.82 -9.49
C ASP A 181 -6.50 5.99 -9.61
N TRP A 182 -6.62 4.82 -10.25
CA TRP A 182 -5.54 3.82 -10.32
C TRP A 182 -4.37 4.30 -11.19
N ASP A 183 -4.64 5.00 -12.29
CA ASP A 183 -3.60 5.58 -13.14
C ASP A 183 -2.81 6.67 -12.39
N MET A 184 -3.46 7.43 -11.50
CA MET A 184 -2.80 8.39 -10.60
C MET A 184 -1.96 7.73 -9.50
N LEU A 185 -2.43 6.62 -8.92
CA LEU A 185 -1.63 5.84 -7.97
C LEU A 185 -0.39 5.24 -8.65
N ALA A 186 -0.57 4.67 -9.83
CA ALA A 186 0.51 4.15 -10.66
C ALA A 186 1.53 5.24 -11.00
N ALA A 187 1.06 6.43 -11.42
CA ALA A 187 1.92 7.57 -11.72
C ALA A 187 2.74 8.01 -10.51
N LEU A 188 2.15 8.06 -9.31
CA LEU A 188 2.88 8.38 -8.08
C LEU A 188 3.97 7.33 -7.78
N LEU A 189 3.62 6.04 -7.81
CA LEU A 189 4.57 4.96 -7.52
C LEU A 189 5.73 4.91 -8.53
N ARG A 190 5.44 5.05 -9.83
CA ARG A 190 6.47 5.15 -10.89
C ARG A 190 7.38 6.36 -10.68
N SER A 191 6.81 7.56 -10.50
CA SER A 191 7.63 8.77 -10.35
C SER A 191 8.48 8.76 -9.08
N CYS A 192 7.99 8.15 -7.98
CA CYS A 192 8.80 7.91 -6.79
C CYS A 192 9.99 6.96 -7.04
N ALA A 193 9.84 5.97 -7.92
CA ALA A 193 10.96 5.10 -8.32
C ALA A 193 11.92 5.80 -9.30
N GLU A 194 11.40 6.51 -10.30
CA GLU A 194 12.17 7.28 -11.28
C GLU A 194 12.99 8.40 -10.63
N GLU A 195 12.45 9.08 -9.62
CA GLU A 195 13.16 10.09 -8.80
C GLU A 195 14.00 9.46 -7.67
N SER A 196 14.06 8.11 -7.58
CA SER A 196 14.80 7.35 -6.56
C SER A 196 14.39 7.65 -5.09
N VAL A 197 13.17 8.13 -4.88
CA VAL A 197 12.55 8.33 -3.56
C VAL A 197 12.20 6.97 -2.93
N LEU A 198 11.73 6.02 -3.74
CA LEU A 198 11.49 4.63 -3.34
C LEU A 198 12.47 3.71 -4.07
N GLN A 199 13.09 2.78 -3.34
CA GLN A 199 14.04 1.83 -3.92
C GLN A 199 13.29 0.63 -4.52
N SER A 200 13.72 0.15 -5.68
CA SER A 200 13.11 -1.00 -6.38
C SER A 200 12.97 -2.23 -5.47
N ALA A 201 13.99 -2.54 -4.67
CA ALA A 201 13.99 -3.68 -3.76
C ALA A 201 12.90 -3.60 -2.68
N ASP A 202 12.55 -2.40 -2.22
CA ASP A 202 11.50 -2.20 -1.21
C ASP A 202 10.10 -2.14 -1.82
N LEU A 203 9.97 -1.59 -3.04
CA LEU A 203 8.75 -1.69 -3.84
C LEU A 203 8.42 -3.15 -4.19
N GLU A 204 9.42 -3.95 -4.59
CA GLU A 204 9.22 -5.38 -4.85
C GLU A 204 8.94 -6.16 -3.55
N ARG A 205 9.56 -5.80 -2.42
CA ARG A 205 9.26 -6.37 -1.09
C ARG A 205 7.80 -6.12 -0.68
N GLY A 206 7.29 -4.89 -0.85
CA GLY A 206 5.88 -4.56 -0.60
C GLY A 206 4.91 -5.20 -1.61
N ALA A 207 5.32 -5.32 -2.87
CA ALA A 207 4.55 -6.02 -3.90
C ALA A 207 4.33 -7.50 -3.55
N ARG A 208 5.36 -8.18 -3.01
CA ARG A 208 5.27 -9.57 -2.56
C ARG A 208 4.36 -9.74 -1.34
N GLN A 209 4.53 -8.91 -0.31
CA GLN A 209 3.64 -8.93 0.88
C GLN A 209 2.16 -8.70 0.53
N LEU A 210 1.89 -7.83 -0.44
CA LEU A 210 0.53 -7.62 -0.96
C LEU A 210 0.01 -8.82 -1.77
N LEU A 211 0.88 -9.54 -2.48
CA LEU A 211 0.53 -10.75 -3.22
C LEU A 211 0.17 -11.91 -2.28
N ASP A 212 0.90 -12.07 -1.17
CA ASP A 212 0.64 -13.13 -0.18
C ASP A 212 -0.78 -13.04 0.39
N ASN A 213 -1.25 -11.81 0.63
CA ASN A 213 -2.59 -11.50 1.14
C ASN A 213 -3.65 -11.27 0.03
N LEU A 214 -3.31 -11.49 -1.25
CA LEU A 214 -4.16 -11.09 -2.37
C LEU A 214 -5.42 -11.95 -2.55
N ASP A 215 -5.42 -13.21 -2.10
CA ASP A 215 -6.64 -14.04 -2.19
C ASP A 215 -7.72 -13.54 -1.22
N ASP A 216 -7.37 -13.31 0.06
CA ASP A 216 -8.24 -12.71 1.07
C ASP A 216 -8.78 -11.34 0.60
N LEU A 217 -7.89 -10.47 0.10
CA LEU A 217 -8.29 -9.17 -0.49
C LEU A 217 -9.25 -9.34 -1.69
N SER A 218 -9.20 -10.47 -2.40
CA SER A 218 -10.11 -10.76 -3.51
C SER A 218 -11.50 -11.24 -3.08
N VAL A 219 -11.66 -11.74 -1.84
CA VAL A 219 -12.96 -12.13 -1.27
C VAL A 219 -13.86 -10.89 -1.11
N ASP A 220 -13.36 -9.84 -0.47
CA ASP A 220 -14.08 -8.57 -0.28
C ASP A 220 -14.04 -7.68 -1.54
N VAL A 221 -12.94 -7.72 -2.30
CA VAL A 221 -12.75 -6.92 -3.52
C VAL A 221 -12.43 -7.82 -4.72
N PRO A 222 -13.44 -8.41 -5.40
CA PRO A 222 -13.23 -9.33 -6.56
C PRO A 222 -12.53 -8.74 -7.79
N LYS A 223 -12.11 -7.47 -7.74
CA LYS A 223 -11.26 -6.80 -8.73
C LYS A 223 -9.80 -6.64 -8.30
N ALA A 224 -9.46 -6.94 -7.04
CA ALA A 224 -8.13 -6.72 -6.48
C ALA A 224 -7.01 -7.38 -7.31
N PRO A 225 -7.12 -8.66 -7.76
CA PRO A 225 -6.11 -9.26 -8.63
C PRO A 225 -5.84 -8.48 -9.92
N VAL A 226 -6.87 -7.89 -10.54
CA VAL A 226 -6.71 -7.08 -11.76
C VAL A 226 -6.03 -5.74 -11.45
N GLN A 227 -6.44 -5.05 -10.39
CA GLN A 227 -5.83 -3.75 -10.03
C GLN A 227 -4.39 -3.91 -9.54
N VAL A 228 -4.11 -4.92 -8.72
CA VAL A 228 -2.74 -5.26 -8.30
C VAL A 228 -1.91 -5.66 -9.52
N GLY A 229 -2.42 -6.52 -10.39
CA GLY A 229 -1.74 -6.89 -11.65
C GLY A 229 -1.37 -5.67 -12.50
N ALA A 230 -2.29 -4.71 -12.67
CA ALA A 230 -1.99 -3.46 -13.38
C ALA A 230 -0.86 -2.66 -12.72
N ILE A 231 -0.87 -2.47 -11.39
CA ILE A 231 0.21 -1.77 -10.69
C ILE A 231 1.54 -2.54 -10.78
N LEU A 232 1.53 -3.87 -10.73
CA LEU A 232 2.74 -4.67 -10.96
C LEU A 232 3.28 -4.49 -12.39
N GLY A 233 2.41 -4.37 -13.40
CA GLY A 233 2.81 -4.10 -14.78
C GLY A 233 3.49 -2.72 -14.93
N GLU A 234 3.04 -1.74 -14.15
CA GLU A 234 3.62 -0.40 -14.05
C GLU A 234 5.01 -0.43 -13.39
N LEU A 235 5.18 -1.19 -12.30
CA LEU A 235 6.47 -1.40 -11.62
C LEU A 235 7.49 -2.14 -12.50
N VAL A 236 7.06 -3.19 -13.21
CA VAL A 236 7.92 -3.88 -14.19
C VAL A 236 8.29 -2.94 -15.33
N ALA A 237 7.36 -2.11 -15.80
CA ALA A 237 7.62 -1.13 -16.86
C ALA A 237 8.61 -0.02 -16.43
N SER A 238 8.61 0.42 -15.17
CA SER A 238 9.63 1.36 -14.65
C SER A 238 10.96 0.70 -14.28
N GLY A 239 11.07 -0.64 -14.32
CA GLY A 239 12.25 -1.37 -13.84
C GLY A 239 12.36 -1.39 -12.30
N SER A 240 11.23 -1.22 -11.62
CA SER A 240 11.10 -1.18 -10.16
C SER A 240 10.84 -2.55 -9.53
N ALA A 241 10.53 -3.56 -10.32
CA ALA A 241 10.43 -4.97 -9.92
C ALA A 241 10.80 -5.88 -11.10
N ASP A 242 11.38 -7.05 -10.82
CA ASP A 242 11.66 -8.05 -11.86
C ASP A 242 10.40 -8.86 -12.24
N LEU A 243 10.14 -9.00 -13.54
CA LEU A 243 8.99 -9.73 -14.05
C LEU A 243 9.02 -11.20 -13.63
N ARG A 244 10.17 -11.87 -13.75
CA ARG A 244 10.29 -13.30 -13.46
C ARG A 244 10.13 -13.57 -11.96
N ALA A 245 10.77 -12.77 -11.12
CA ALA A 245 10.67 -12.88 -9.67
C ALA A 245 9.24 -12.64 -9.17
N LEU A 246 8.50 -11.68 -9.77
CA LEU A 246 7.07 -11.50 -9.48
C LEU A 246 6.23 -12.69 -9.97
N LEU A 247 6.48 -13.25 -11.15
CA LEU A 247 5.75 -14.42 -11.66
C LEU A 247 6.00 -15.68 -10.80
N GLU A 248 7.23 -15.92 -10.39
CA GLU A 248 7.59 -16.99 -9.45
C GLU A 248 6.84 -16.80 -8.13
N HIS A 249 6.86 -15.58 -7.57
CA HIS A 249 6.14 -15.26 -6.34
C HIS A 249 4.62 -15.40 -6.49
N ILE A 250 4.00 -14.96 -7.59
CA ILE A 250 2.54 -15.12 -7.84
C ILE A 250 2.10 -16.60 -7.84
N ARG A 251 3.00 -17.54 -8.14
CA ARG A 251 2.71 -18.99 -8.11
C ARG A 251 2.85 -19.61 -6.71
N THR A 252 3.54 -18.96 -5.79
CA THR A 252 3.79 -19.44 -4.42
C THR A 252 3.21 -18.54 -3.33
N ALA A 253 2.61 -17.41 -3.71
CA ALA A 253 1.99 -16.45 -2.81
C ALA A 253 0.78 -17.06 -2.10
N ASP A 254 0.85 -17.01 -0.78
CA ASP A 254 -0.18 -17.44 0.17
C ASP A 254 0.11 -16.77 1.52
N ALA A 255 -0.92 -16.48 2.31
CA ALA A 255 -0.75 -15.88 3.63
C ALA A 255 -0.24 -16.89 4.67
N ASN A 256 -0.49 -18.20 4.46
CA ASN A 256 -0.10 -19.28 5.37
C ASN A 256 0.60 -20.41 4.60
N PRO A 257 1.80 -20.19 4.03
CA PRO A 257 2.44 -21.14 3.12
C PRO A 257 2.81 -22.48 3.76
N ASP A 258 2.93 -22.55 5.09
CA ASP A 258 3.13 -23.79 5.85
C ASP A 258 1.87 -24.67 5.94
N GLU A 259 0.68 -24.16 5.57
CA GLU A 259 -0.60 -24.91 5.57
C GLU A 259 -0.95 -25.55 4.20
N ILE A 260 -0.21 -25.23 3.13
CA ILE A 260 -0.44 -25.77 1.79
C ILE A 260 -0.03 -27.26 1.76
N GLN A 261 -0.91 -28.13 1.25
CA GLN A 261 -0.59 -29.57 1.10
C GLN A 261 0.30 -29.84 -0.12
N ASP A 262 1.23 -30.79 -0.01
CA ASP A 262 2.14 -31.21 -1.09
C ASP A 262 1.38 -31.54 -2.41
N GLY A 263 1.45 -30.64 -3.39
CA GLY A 263 0.84 -30.81 -4.72
C GLY A 263 -0.56 -30.22 -4.90
N GLU A 264 -1.09 -29.53 -3.89
CA GLU A 264 -2.21 -28.59 -4.07
C GLU A 264 -1.70 -27.22 -4.58
N ASP A 265 -2.62 -26.40 -5.10
CA ASP A 265 -2.34 -25.03 -5.52
C ASP A 265 -2.46 -24.07 -4.33
N THR A 266 -1.72 -22.95 -4.32
CA THR A 266 -1.99 -21.87 -3.34
C THR A 266 -3.39 -21.31 -3.51
N MET A 267 -3.93 -20.67 -2.47
CA MET A 267 -5.28 -20.09 -2.53
C MET A 267 -5.41 -19.10 -3.70
N LEU A 268 -4.40 -18.25 -3.90
CA LEU A 268 -4.35 -17.29 -5.01
C LEU A 268 -4.38 -17.96 -6.40
N VAL A 269 -3.77 -19.13 -6.57
CA VAL A 269 -3.77 -19.88 -7.83
C VAL A 269 -5.07 -20.66 -8.00
N GLY A 270 -5.52 -21.38 -6.97
CA GLY A 270 -6.75 -22.18 -6.96
C GLY A 270 -8.03 -21.36 -7.13
N GLY A 271 -8.09 -20.16 -6.54
CA GLY A 271 -9.16 -19.17 -6.78
C GLY A 271 -9.09 -18.48 -8.15
N GLY A 272 -8.09 -18.83 -8.97
CA GLY A 272 -7.78 -18.19 -10.26
C GLY A 272 -7.44 -16.71 -10.11
N GLY A 273 -7.00 -16.26 -8.93
CA GLY A 273 -6.49 -14.92 -8.67
C GLY A 273 -5.22 -14.65 -9.49
N ALA A 274 -4.24 -15.55 -9.39
CA ALA A 274 -2.96 -15.50 -10.10
C ALA A 274 -3.13 -15.25 -11.60
N ALA A 275 -3.98 -16.01 -12.30
CA ALA A 275 -4.30 -15.81 -13.71
C ALA A 275 -4.85 -14.39 -14.02
N LYS A 276 -5.68 -13.82 -13.15
CA LYS A 276 -6.20 -12.44 -13.30
C LYS A 276 -5.09 -11.41 -13.08
N THR A 277 -4.19 -11.64 -12.13
CA THR A 277 -3.03 -10.79 -11.81
C THR A 277 -2.05 -10.76 -12.98
N VAL A 278 -1.56 -11.93 -13.42
CA VAL A 278 -0.63 -12.03 -14.57
C VAL A 278 -1.26 -11.51 -15.86
N GLY A 279 -2.54 -11.82 -16.09
CA GLY A 279 -3.28 -11.31 -17.23
C GLY A 279 -3.27 -9.78 -17.30
N SER A 280 -3.55 -9.11 -16.19
CA SER A 280 -3.57 -7.64 -16.12
C SER A 280 -2.17 -7.02 -16.09
N LEU A 281 -1.17 -7.73 -15.53
CA LEU A 281 0.24 -7.32 -15.51
C LEU A 281 0.79 -7.25 -16.94
N LEU A 282 0.64 -8.34 -17.71
CA LEU A 282 1.11 -8.39 -19.10
C LEU A 282 0.34 -7.42 -20.01
N GLN A 283 -0.97 -7.24 -19.78
CA GLN A 283 -1.78 -6.26 -20.50
C GLN A 283 -1.24 -4.83 -20.28
N LYS A 284 -0.99 -4.43 -19.02
CA LYS A 284 -0.47 -3.09 -18.70
C LYS A 284 0.99 -2.93 -19.14
N LEU A 285 1.82 -3.98 -19.05
CA LEU A 285 3.19 -3.96 -19.59
C LEU A 285 3.20 -3.70 -21.11
N ALA A 286 2.30 -4.35 -21.86
CA ALA A 286 2.15 -4.13 -23.30
C ALA A 286 1.59 -2.74 -23.65
N GLU A 287 0.68 -2.19 -22.84
CA GLU A 287 0.20 -0.81 -22.97
C GLU A 287 1.34 0.22 -22.86
N LEU A 288 2.33 -0.05 -21.99
CA LEU A 288 3.43 0.87 -21.65
C LEU A 288 4.68 0.69 -22.52
N LYS A 289 4.96 -0.53 -22.98
CA LYS A 289 6.18 -0.89 -23.74
C LYS A 289 5.93 -1.34 -25.17
N GLY A 290 4.68 -1.62 -25.54
CA GLY A 290 4.30 -2.27 -26.80
C GLY A 290 4.31 -3.80 -26.70
N GLU A 291 3.48 -4.44 -27.51
CA GLU A 291 3.29 -5.90 -27.52
C GLU A 291 4.58 -6.67 -27.77
N GLU A 292 5.44 -6.21 -28.69
CA GLU A 292 6.71 -6.88 -29.05
C GLU A 292 7.68 -6.96 -27.85
N ALA A 293 7.82 -5.87 -27.08
CA ALA A 293 8.67 -5.84 -25.90
C ALA A 293 8.06 -6.63 -24.71
N ALA A 294 6.74 -6.61 -24.56
CA ALA A 294 6.04 -7.43 -23.57
C ALA A 294 6.15 -8.93 -23.90
N HIS A 295 6.08 -9.31 -25.18
CA HIS A 295 6.32 -10.66 -25.67
C HIS A 295 7.77 -11.10 -25.39
N GLU A 296 8.78 -10.29 -25.75
CA GLU A 296 10.19 -10.61 -25.46
C GLU A 296 10.43 -10.80 -23.96
N ALA A 297 9.92 -9.89 -23.12
CA ALA A 297 10.02 -9.99 -21.67
C ALA A 297 9.34 -11.25 -21.11
N TRP A 298 8.14 -11.60 -21.60
CA TRP A 298 7.42 -12.81 -21.22
C TRP A 298 8.18 -14.09 -21.61
N GLN A 299 8.60 -14.21 -22.87
CA GLN A 299 9.36 -15.38 -23.36
C GLN A 299 10.69 -15.57 -22.60
N ALA A 300 11.34 -14.47 -22.19
CA ALA A 300 12.57 -14.52 -21.39
C ALA A 300 12.39 -15.12 -19.98
N THR A 301 11.15 -15.15 -19.46
CA THR A 301 10.86 -15.80 -18.17
C THR A 301 10.84 -17.33 -18.27
N GLY A 302 10.37 -17.85 -19.41
CA GLY A 302 10.12 -19.29 -19.63
C GLY A 302 8.81 -19.81 -19.03
N GLU A 303 7.97 -18.94 -18.46
CA GLU A 303 6.67 -19.29 -17.88
C GLU A 303 5.58 -19.51 -18.95
N GLN A 304 4.46 -20.10 -18.54
CA GLN A 304 3.29 -20.37 -19.39
C GLN A 304 2.00 -19.94 -18.67
N LEU A 305 1.02 -19.40 -19.39
CA LEU A 305 -0.24 -18.93 -18.76
C LEU A 305 -0.98 -20.05 -17.99
N ALA A 306 -0.84 -21.30 -18.42
CA ALA A 306 -1.39 -22.46 -17.72
C ALA A 306 -0.83 -22.65 -16.30
N ALA A 307 0.38 -22.18 -16.00
CA ALA A 307 0.98 -22.29 -14.66
C ALA A 307 0.27 -21.43 -13.60
N PHE A 308 -0.55 -20.46 -14.03
CA PHE A 308 -1.30 -19.52 -13.17
C PHE A 308 -2.80 -19.80 -13.11
N LEU A 309 -3.26 -20.80 -13.88
CA LEU A 309 -4.62 -21.34 -13.79
C LEU A 309 -4.71 -22.36 -12.64
N PRO A 310 -5.91 -22.57 -12.06
CA PRO A 310 -6.18 -23.68 -11.16
C PRO A 310 -5.88 -25.03 -11.83
N GLN A 311 -5.44 -26.02 -11.06
CA GLN A 311 -5.01 -27.34 -11.53
C GLN A 311 -5.98 -28.00 -12.54
N ALA A 312 -7.29 -27.84 -12.36
CA ALA A 312 -8.33 -28.39 -13.23
C ALA A 312 -8.38 -27.77 -14.64
N ASP A 313 -7.94 -26.52 -14.79
CA ASP A 313 -8.02 -25.74 -16.04
C ASP A 313 -6.70 -25.77 -16.85
N ARG A 314 -5.62 -26.33 -16.28
CA ARG A 314 -4.26 -26.28 -16.87
C ARG A 314 -4.11 -27.04 -18.19
N GLU A 315 -4.86 -28.13 -18.34
CA GLU A 315 -4.89 -28.95 -19.56
C GLU A 315 -5.97 -28.50 -20.55
N ASP A 316 -6.81 -27.51 -20.19
CA ASP A 316 -7.83 -26.96 -21.10
C ASP A 316 -7.26 -25.79 -21.92
N GLU A 317 -6.87 -26.10 -23.16
CA GLU A 317 -6.48 -25.11 -24.17
C GLU A 317 -7.51 -23.98 -24.34
N ALA A 318 -8.82 -24.26 -24.13
CA ALA A 318 -9.87 -23.25 -24.23
C ALA A 318 -9.88 -22.31 -23.02
N ALA A 319 -9.54 -22.79 -21.81
CA ALA A 319 -9.39 -21.94 -20.61
C ALA A 319 -8.17 -21.02 -20.74
N VAL A 320 -7.02 -21.57 -21.15
CA VAL A 320 -5.80 -20.79 -21.43
C VAL A 320 -6.06 -19.72 -22.51
N LYS A 321 -6.69 -20.11 -23.61
CA LYS A 321 -7.03 -19.17 -24.70
C LYS A 321 -8.06 -18.13 -24.27
N SER A 322 -9.07 -18.49 -23.47
CA SER A 322 -10.06 -17.56 -22.93
C SER A 322 -9.43 -16.51 -22.03
N LEU A 323 -8.43 -16.90 -21.22
CA LEU A 323 -7.64 -15.97 -20.42
C LEU A 323 -6.84 -15.01 -21.32
N ALA A 324 -6.16 -15.52 -22.34
CA ALA A 324 -5.40 -14.69 -23.28
C ALA A 324 -6.29 -13.72 -24.07
N GLU A 325 -7.44 -14.17 -24.59
CA GLU A 325 -8.43 -13.32 -25.28
C GLU A 325 -8.99 -12.23 -24.36
N LYS A 326 -9.29 -12.55 -23.10
CA LYS A 326 -9.83 -11.61 -22.10
C LYS A 326 -8.88 -10.44 -21.80
N PHE A 327 -7.57 -10.69 -21.81
CA PHE A 327 -6.54 -9.69 -21.51
C PHE A 327 -5.80 -9.18 -22.77
N GLY A 328 -6.14 -9.66 -23.97
CA GLY A 328 -5.53 -9.23 -25.22
C GLY A 328 -4.12 -9.82 -25.48
N LEU A 329 -3.77 -10.93 -24.82
CA LEU A 329 -2.42 -11.49 -24.79
C LEU A 329 -2.10 -12.49 -25.90
N LEU A 330 -2.97 -12.62 -26.92
CA LEU A 330 -2.79 -13.58 -28.02
C LEU A 330 -1.52 -13.36 -28.86
N SER A 331 -0.92 -12.17 -28.81
CA SER A 331 0.36 -11.82 -29.46
C SER A 331 1.55 -11.83 -28.49
N ILE A 332 1.32 -12.08 -27.20
CA ILE A 332 2.28 -11.92 -26.10
C ILE A 332 2.62 -13.26 -25.46
N ALA A 333 1.62 -14.14 -25.28
CA ALA A 333 1.71 -15.34 -24.46
C ALA A 333 0.97 -16.57 -25.05
N CYS A 334 0.81 -16.62 -26.39
CA CYS A 334 0.21 -17.71 -27.17
C CYS A 334 0.98 -17.92 -28.49
#